data_AF-A0A8H3YYQ6-F1
#
_entry.id   AF-A0A8H3YYQ6-F1
#
_cell.length_a   1.000
_cell.length_b   1.000
_cell.length_c   1.000
_cell.angle_alpha   90.00
_cell.angle_beta   90.00
_cell.angle_gamma   90.00
#
_symmetry.space_group_name_H-M   'P 1'
#
loop_
_entity.id
_entity.type
_entity.pdbx_description
1 polymer ?
#
loop_
_entity_poly.entity_id
_entity_poly.type
_entity_poly.pdbx_seq_one_letter_code
_entity_poly.pdbx_strand_id
1 'polypeptide(L)'
;MAILKPAHAGRADDLRETPFQTARREAHEEVGLSRDDSKIPPPFRIEHLCQLPANLARTELGVRPCIAYLYPEPASSVSASPSVEEAIIPQLDAREVAAVFTAPFYSFLKQTHGLDHVSENAKGYGVETTASPAQFYRGAWTDWHEARWRMHSFYVPVGNQVVTWSSQTYLVKPEKEPAEHKLTAQGGIDRFRVFGMTARILVDAARLAFAEEPEFEHNSAFGDEDMIGRLLKVGRLSQVRRKGDELTKENMVAAAKL
;
A
#
# COMPACT_ATOMS: atom_id res chain seq x y z
N MET A 1 3.79 10.90 9.09
CA MET A 1 3.88 9.82 8.07
C MET A 1 2.45 9.32 7.83
N ALA A 2 1.95 9.37 6.60
CA ALA A 2 0.70 8.68 6.28
C ALA A 2 1.05 7.19 6.13
N ILE A 3 0.58 6.34 7.04
CA ILE A 3 0.67 4.90 6.82
C ILE A 3 -0.42 4.57 5.82
N LEU A 4 -0.10 4.76 4.54
CA LEU A 4 -0.86 4.20 3.46
C LEU A 4 -0.25 2.84 3.14
N LYS A 5 -0.79 1.81 3.77
CA LYS A 5 -0.36 0.45 3.53
C LYS A 5 -0.53 0.10 2.04
N PRO A 6 0.52 -0.43 1.38
CA PRO A 6 0.34 -1.39 0.32
C PRO A 6 -0.46 -2.56 0.87
N ALA A 7 -1.66 -2.79 0.35
CA ALA A 7 -2.45 -4.03 0.44
C ALA A 7 -2.03 -5.05 1.52
N HIS A 8 -2.09 -4.66 2.79
CA HIS A 8 -2.40 -5.64 3.80
C HIS A 8 -3.90 -5.59 3.99
N ALA A 9 -4.55 -6.38 3.14
CA ALA A 9 -5.99 -6.51 3.13
C ALA A 9 -6.33 -7.67 4.06
N GLY A 10 -6.72 -7.33 5.28
CA GLY A 10 -7.42 -8.29 6.12
C GLY A 10 -8.81 -8.55 5.63
N ARG A 11 -9.20 -9.82 5.68
CA ARG A 11 -10.62 -10.14 5.63
C ARG A 11 -11.24 -9.73 6.96
N ALA A 12 -12.38 -9.05 6.91
CA ALA A 12 -13.17 -8.83 8.12
C ALA A 12 -13.57 -10.17 8.73
N ASP A 13 -13.37 -10.34 10.04
CA ASP A 13 -13.66 -11.61 10.74
C ASP A 13 -15.17 -11.85 10.84
N ASP A 14 -15.93 -10.77 11.07
CA ASP A 14 -17.38 -10.80 11.09
C ASP A 14 -18.01 -9.50 10.54
N LEU A 15 -19.32 -9.52 10.29
CA LEU A 15 -20.05 -8.42 9.65
C LEU A 15 -20.13 -7.13 10.49
N ARG A 16 -19.81 -7.18 11.78
CA ARG A 16 -19.83 -6.04 12.71
C ARG A 16 -18.45 -5.41 12.84
N GLU A 17 -17.39 -6.07 12.38
CA GLU A 17 -16.06 -5.49 12.36
C GLU A 17 -16.03 -4.33 11.36
N THR A 18 -15.78 -3.12 11.86
CA THR A 18 -15.68 -1.95 11.00
C THR A 18 -14.41 -2.00 10.16
N PRO A 19 -14.38 -1.36 8.97
CA PRO A 19 -13.16 -1.33 8.14
C PRO A 19 -11.91 -0.86 8.88
N PHE A 20 -12.05 0.15 9.76
CA PHE A 20 -10.93 0.66 10.55
C PHE A 20 -10.47 -0.32 11.63
N GLN A 21 -11.39 -1.04 12.27
CA GLN A 21 -11.04 -2.10 13.24
C GLN A 21 -10.29 -3.24 12.56
N THR A 22 -10.78 -3.71 11.41
CA THR A 22 -10.09 -4.72 10.59
C THR A 22 -8.68 -4.22 10.22
N ALA A 23 -8.55 -3.00 9.68
CA ALA A 23 -7.26 -2.44 9.31
C ALA A 23 -6.27 -2.32 10.50
N ARG A 24 -6.74 -1.94 11.70
CA ARG A 24 -5.90 -1.88 12.91
C ARG A 24 -5.50 -3.27 13.41
N ARG A 25 -6.38 -4.27 13.31
CA ARG A 25 -6.08 -5.65 13.69
C ARG A 25 -4.98 -6.24 12.81
N GLU A 26 -5.11 -6.09 11.50
CA GLU A 26 -4.13 -6.59 10.52
C GLU A 26 -2.79 -5.85 10.63
N ALA A 27 -2.81 -4.52 10.80
CA ALA A 27 -1.59 -3.76 11.05
C ALA A 27 -0.83 -4.22 12.32
N HIS A 28 -1.55 -4.68 13.33
CA HIS A 28 -0.93 -5.28 14.51
C HIS A 28 -0.33 -6.65 14.22
N GLU A 29 -1.07 -7.53 13.54
CA GLU A 29 -0.64 -8.91 13.25
C GLU A 29 0.59 -8.96 12.34
N GLU A 30 0.65 -8.09 11.33
CA GLU A 30 1.66 -8.18 10.28
C GLU A 30 2.91 -7.33 10.53
N VAL A 31 2.75 -6.14 11.11
CA VAL A 31 3.85 -5.18 11.29
C VAL A 31 4.02 -4.71 12.75
N GLY A 32 3.27 -5.31 13.69
CA GLY A 32 3.40 -5.05 15.12
C GLY A 32 2.82 -3.71 15.58
N LEU A 33 2.04 -3.01 14.74
CA LEU A 33 1.47 -1.72 15.11
C LEU A 33 0.33 -1.91 16.12
N SER A 34 0.55 -1.54 17.38
CA SER A 34 -0.40 -1.83 18.46
C SER A 34 -1.83 -1.39 18.16
N ARG A 35 -2.80 -2.24 18.52
CA ARG A 35 -4.24 -1.88 18.49
C ARG A 35 -4.62 -0.94 19.62
N ASP A 36 -3.83 -0.94 20.69
CA ASP A 36 -4.03 -0.12 21.89
C ASP A 36 -3.16 1.13 21.77
N ASP A 37 -3.80 2.29 21.62
CA ASP A 37 -3.10 3.56 21.44
C ASP A 37 -2.20 3.90 22.65
N SER A 38 -2.48 3.37 23.84
CA SER A 38 -1.63 3.56 25.03
C SER A 38 -0.28 2.82 24.94
N LYS A 39 -0.16 1.85 24.02
CA LYS A 39 1.07 1.09 23.76
C LYS A 39 1.85 1.65 22.57
N ILE A 40 1.39 2.72 21.94
CA ILE A 40 2.17 3.42 20.92
C ILE A 40 3.30 4.18 21.62
N PRO A 41 4.56 4.01 21.19
CA PRO A 41 5.69 4.68 21.83
C PRO A 41 5.52 6.22 21.80
N PRO A 42 5.65 6.92 22.94
CA PRO A 42 5.70 8.38 22.95
C PRO A 42 6.85 8.90 22.05
N PRO A 43 6.71 10.07 21.40
CA PRO A 43 5.56 10.98 21.46
C PRO A 43 4.43 10.61 20.48
N PHE A 44 4.45 9.45 19.82
CA PHE A 44 3.60 9.22 18.66
C PHE A 44 2.14 8.90 19.00
N ARG A 45 1.24 9.36 18.13
CA ARG A 45 -0.18 9.02 18.13
C ARG A 45 -0.64 8.65 16.73
N ILE A 46 -1.65 7.78 16.67
CA ILE A 46 -2.34 7.39 15.43
C ILE A 46 -3.73 7.99 15.46
N GLU A 47 -4.05 8.80 14.48
CA GLU A 47 -5.39 9.37 14.30
C GLU A 47 -6.03 8.81 13.04
N HIS A 48 -7.25 8.29 13.16
CA HIS A 48 -8.04 7.88 12.00
C HIS A 48 -8.62 9.11 11.32
N LEU A 49 -8.25 9.34 10.06
CA LEU A 49 -8.73 10.48 9.29
C LEU A 49 -10.02 10.17 8.55
N CYS A 50 -10.01 9.14 7.70
CA CYS A 50 -11.15 8.80 6.87
C CYS A 50 -11.05 7.39 6.27
N GLN A 51 -12.16 6.96 5.66
CA GLN A 51 -12.21 5.79 4.80
C GLN A 51 -12.44 6.26 3.37
N LEU A 52 -11.66 5.78 2.41
CA LEU A 52 -11.86 6.08 0.99
C LEU A 52 -12.93 5.15 0.39
N PRO A 53 -13.50 5.49 -0.78
CA PRO A 53 -14.37 4.59 -1.54
C PRO A 53 -13.72 3.22 -1.76
N ALA A 54 -14.51 2.15 -1.71
CA ALA A 54 -14.02 0.80 -1.89
C ALA A 54 -13.50 0.58 -3.33
N ASN A 55 -12.41 -0.16 -3.47
CA ASN A 55 -11.87 -0.60 -4.75
C ASN A 55 -12.26 -2.06 -4.99
N LEU A 56 -12.50 -2.45 -6.24
CA LEU A 56 -12.86 -3.82 -6.60
C LEU A 56 -11.66 -4.56 -7.20
N ALA A 57 -11.22 -5.62 -6.55
CA ALA A 57 -10.15 -6.49 -7.06
C ALA A 57 -10.66 -7.40 -8.19
N ARG A 58 -9.77 -7.85 -9.08
CA ARG A 58 -10.11 -8.84 -10.13
C ARG A 58 -10.63 -10.14 -9.55
N THR A 59 -10.17 -10.44 -8.34
CA THR A 59 -10.61 -11.58 -7.56
C THR A 59 -11.97 -11.35 -6.92
N GLU A 60 -12.74 -10.33 -7.30
CA GLU A 60 -14.07 -9.98 -6.77
C GLU A 60 -14.08 -9.68 -5.26
N LEU A 61 -13.00 -9.07 -4.76
CA LEU A 61 -12.90 -8.62 -3.37
C LEU A 61 -13.02 -7.10 -3.34
N GLY A 62 -13.96 -6.59 -2.54
CA GLY A 62 -14.04 -5.17 -2.23
C GLY A 62 -13.03 -4.82 -1.14
N VAL A 63 -12.20 -3.82 -1.37
CA VAL A 63 -11.19 -3.33 -0.42
C VAL A 63 -11.54 -1.90 -0.04
N ARG A 64 -11.81 -1.65 1.24
CA ARG A 64 -12.09 -0.33 1.81
C ARG A 64 -10.81 0.26 2.39
N PRO A 65 -10.18 1.27 1.76
CA PRO A 65 -8.96 1.86 2.30
C PRO A 65 -9.28 2.71 3.52
N CYS A 66 -8.49 2.57 4.59
CA CYS A 66 -8.55 3.41 5.78
C CYS A 66 -7.29 4.26 5.88
N ILE A 67 -7.46 5.56 6.11
CA ILE A 67 -6.38 6.53 6.19
C ILE A 67 -6.17 6.91 7.64
N ALA A 68 -4.94 6.76 8.11
CA ALA A 68 -4.54 7.19 9.44
C ALA A 68 -3.27 8.06 9.39
N TYR A 69 -3.20 9.02 10.29
CA TYR A 69 -2.06 9.89 10.47
C TYR A 69 -1.26 9.48 11.69
N LEU A 70 0.00 9.11 11.47
CA LEU A 70 0.97 8.87 12.52
C LEU A 70 1.83 10.12 12.69
N TYR A 71 1.73 10.74 13.86
CA TYR A 71 2.39 12.01 14.17
C TYR A 71 2.88 12.06 15.62
N PRO A 72 3.95 12.81 15.91
CA PRO A 72 4.35 13.11 17.27
C PRO A 72 3.37 14.11 17.89
N GLU A 73 2.86 13.80 19.07
CA GLU A 73 2.13 14.75 19.89
C GLU A 73 3.09 15.85 20.36
N PRO A 74 2.73 17.13 20.23
CA PRO A 74 3.60 18.22 20.65
C PRO A 74 3.67 18.26 22.19
N ALA A 75 4.60 17.50 22.78
CA ALA A 75 4.99 17.68 24.16
C ALA A 75 5.94 18.89 24.27
N SER A 76 5.60 19.84 25.15
CA SER A 76 6.35 21.06 25.39
C SER A 76 7.87 20.82 25.50
N SER A 77 8.63 21.55 24.69
CA SER A 77 10.03 21.92 24.92
C SER A 77 11.07 20.79 25.07
N VAL A 78 11.08 19.78 24.19
CA VAL A 78 12.23 18.85 24.11
C VAL A 78 12.78 18.76 22.69
N SER A 79 14.11 18.85 22.63
CA SER A 79 15.00 18.64 21.48
C SER A 79 14.61 17.45 20.61
N ALA A 80 14.66 17.64 19.28
CA ALA A 80 14.58 16.62 18.22
C ALA A 80 13.77 15.36 18.56
N SER A 81 12.46 15.38 18.26
CA SER A 81 11.65 14.16 18.28
C SER A 81 12.28 13.09 17.37
N PRO A 82 12.42 11.83 17.84
CA PRO A 82 12.98 10.75 17.02
C PRO A 82 12.16 10.57 15.74
N SER A 83 12.74 10.00 14.69
CA SER A 83 11.96 9.65 13.50
C SER A 83 10.98 8.51 13.82
N VAL A 84 9.90 8.40 13.05
CA VAL A 84 8.90 7.31 13.24
C VAL A 84 9.59 5.95 13.07
N GLU A 85 10.47 5.85 12.09
CA GLU A 85 11.25 4.67 11.73
C GLU A 85 12.26 4.28 12.83
N GLU A 86 12.65 5.24 13.66
CA GLU A 86 13.50 5.01 14.82
C GLU A 86 12.73 4.50 16.03
N ALA A 87 11.60 5.15 16.34
CA ALA A 87 10.84 4.92 17.56
C ALA A 87 9.79 3.82 17.43
N ILE A 88 9.22 3.63 16.24
CA ILE A 88 8.27 2.58 15.93
C ILE A 88 9.00 1.60 15.03
N ILE A 89 9.74 0.68 15.66
CA ILE A 89 10.40 -0.42 14.97
C ILE A 89 9.32 -1.46 14.64
N PRO A 90 9.02 -1.71 13.36
CA PRO A 90 8.03 -2.71 12.97
C PRO A 90 8.46 -4.11 13.43
N GLN A 91 7.57 -4.83 14.11
CA GLN A 91 7.77 -6.26 14.36
C GLN A 91 7.04 -7.02 13.25
N LEU A 92 7.81 -7.62 12.33
CA LEU A 92 7.26 -8.20 11.11
C LEU A 92 6.93 -9.68 11.29
N ASP A 93 5.70 -10.09 10.94
CA ASP A 93 5.43 -11.51 10.69
C ASP A 93 6.04 -11.90 9.34
N ALA A 94 7.12 -12.66 9.37
CA ALA A 94 7.84 -13.09 8.19
C ALA A 94 7.02 -13.99 7.23
N ARG A 95 5.89 -14.55 7.68
CA ARG A 95 4.96 -15.31 6.82
C ARG A 95 4.19 -14.43 5.86
N GLU A 96 3.95 -13.18 6.24
CA GLU A 96 3.07 -12.26 5.52
C GLU A 96 3.82 -11.02 5.03
N VAL A 97 4.86 -10.60 5.75
CA VAL A 97 5.60 -9.36 5.48
C VAL A 97 7.09 -9.61 5.34
N ALA A 98 7.60 -9.44 4.12
CA ALA A 98 9.03 -9.53 3.85
C ALA A 98 9.80 -8.28 4.32
N ALA A 99 9.22 -7.08 4.11
CA ALA A 99 9.87 -5.81 4.39
C ALA A 99 8.85 -4.67 4.58
N VAL A 100 9.28 -3.62 5.28
CA VAL A 100 8.59 -2.34 5.43
C VAL A 100 9.52 -1.20 5.01
N PHE A 101 9.01 -0.31 4.19
CA PHE A 101 9.71 0.89 3.70
C PHE A 101 8.73 2.08 3.66
N THR A 102 9.27 3.28 3.47
CA THR A 102 8.49 4.52 3.40
C THR A 102 8.65 5.19 2.04
N ALA A 103 7.70 6.06 1.69
CA ALA A 103 7.76 6.84 0.46
C ALA A 103 7.22 8.25 0.72
N PRO A 104 7.81 9.31 0.13
CA PRO A 104 7.21 10.63 0.20
C PRO A 104 5.83 10.60 -0.45
N PHE A 105 4.79 10.93 0.32
CA PHE A 105 3.42 10.72 -0.12
C PHE A 105 3.04 11.56 -1.36
N TYR A 106 3.55 12.80 -1.43
CA TYR A 106 3.34 13.69 -2.57
C TYR A 106 3.91 13.13 -3.89
N SER A 107 4.94 12.28 -3.82
CA SER A 107 5.54 11.67 -5.02
C SER A 107 4.55 10.82 -5.81
N PHE A 108 3.48 10.30 -5.20
CA PHE A 108 2.45 9.54 -5.92
C PHE A 108 1.57 10.41 -6.85
N LEU A 109 1.79 11.72 -6.93
CA LEU A 109 1.21 12.60 -7.95
C LEU A 109 2.18 12.92 -9.09
N LYS A 110 3.44 12.49 -8.98
CA LYS A 110 4.52 12.94 -9.86
C LYS A 110 4.92 11.89 -10.88
N GLN A 111 5.21 12.33 -12.11
CA GLN A 111 5.71 11.43 -13.15
C GLN A 111 7.18 11.06 -12.94
N THR A 112 7.95 11.97 -12.33
CA THR A 112 9.36 11.81 -11.99
C THR A 112 9.57 12.06 -10.51
N HIS A 113 10.55 11.39 -9.89
CA HIS A 113 10.86 11.57 -8.47
C HIS A 113 11.91 12.65 -8.21
N GLY A 114 12.39 13.34 -9.25
CA GLY A 114 13.57 14.24 -9.18
C GLY A 114 14.90 13.54 -8.82
N LEU A 115 14.85 12.24 -8.52
CA LEU A 115 15.96 11.35 -8.18
C LEU A 115 16.08 10.22 -9.22
N ASP A 116 15.77 10.51 -10.48
CA ASP A 116 15.89 9.53 -11.56
C ASP A 116 17.38 9.21 -11.80
N HIS A 117 17.89 8.25 -11.02
CA HIS A 117 19.23 7.73 -11.18
C HIS A 117 19.26 6.64 -12.24
N VAL A 118 20.32 6.62 -13.04
CA VAL A 118 20.68 5.49 -13.90
C VAL A 118 21.03 4.32 -12.98
N SER A 119 20.19 3.28 -12.92
CA SER A 119 20.51 2.07 -12.16
C SER A 119 21.17 1.07 -13.11
N GLU A 120 22.38 0.62 -12.80
CA GLU A 120 22.98 -0.55 -13.44
C GLU A 120 22.58 -1.82 -12.68
N ASN A 121 21.96 -2.75 -13.41
CA ASN A 121 21.84 -4.19 -13.14
C ASN A 121 21.43 -4.62 -11.72
N ALA A 122 20.16 -4.99 -11.56
CA ALA A 122 19.78 -6.00 -10.57
C ALA A 122 18.96 -7.12 -11.21
N LYS A 123 19.32 -8.37 -10.89
CA LYS A 123 18.62 -9.59 -11.29
C LYS A 123 17.73 -10.03 -10.14
N GLY A 124 16.42 -9.92 -10.31
CA GLY A 124 15.43 -10.40 -9.34
C GLY A 124 14.02 -10.00 -9.74
N TYR A 125 13.02 -10.75 -9.28
CA TYR A 125 11.61 -10.43 -9.51
C TYR A 125 11.29 -9.01 -9.04
N GLY A 126 10.85 -8.15 -9.96
CA GLY A 126 10.53 -6.74 -9.67
C GLY A 126 11.67 -5.76 -9.94
N VAL A 127 12.83 -6.22 -10.40
CA VAL A 127 13.95 -5.37 -10.81
C VAL A 127 14.14 -5.41 -12.33
N GLU A 128 14.16 -4.23 -12.97
CA GLU A 128 14.33 -4.15 -14.42
C GLU A 128 15.76 -3.85 -14.85
N THR A 129 16.20 -4.62 -15.86
CA THR A 129 17.43 -4.44 -16.62
C THR A 129 17.12 -3.78 -17.96
N THR A 130 17.24 -2.45 -18.06
CA THR A 130 17.46 -1.79 -19.36
C THR A 130 18.31 -0.55 -19.16
N ALA A 131 19.23 -0.29 -20.10
CA ALA A 131 20.20 0.81 -20.13
C ALA A 131 19.59 2.22 -20.30
N SER A 132 18.46 2.50 -19.67
CA SER A 132 17.81 3.81 -19.63
C SER A 132 17.42 4.09 -18.17
N PRO A 133 17.48 5.36 -17.71
CA PRO A 133 17.14 5.70 -16.34
C PRO A 133 15.77 5.11 -16.02
N ALA A 134 15.73 4.23 -15.00
CA ALA A 134 14.50 3.57 -14.61
C ALA A 134 13.50 4.66 -14.21
N GLN A 135 12.41 4.80 -14.96
CA GLN A 135 11.41 5.84 -14.72
C GLN A 135 10.74 5.60 -13.38
N PHE A 136 10.54 6.65 -12.59
CA PHE A 136 9.82 6.55 -11.32
C PHE A 136 8.38 6.05 -11.50
N TYR A 137 7.67 6.50 -12.53
CA TYR A 137 6.29 6.09 -12.80
C TYR A 137 6.13 5.46 -14.19
N ARG A 138 5.32 4.41 -14.25
CA ARG A 138 4.76 3.83 -15.47
C ARG A 138 3.27 3.60 -15.30
N GLY A 139 2.51 3.96 -16.32
CA GLY A 139 1.08 3.73 -16.36
C GLY A 139 0.65 3.04 -17.65
N ALA A 140 -0.35 2.18 -17.58
CA ALA A 140 -0.99 1.57 -18.74
C ALA A 140 -2.51 1.58 -18.56
N TRP A 141 -3.24 1.92 -19.61
CA TRP A 141 -4.68 1.66 -19.61
C TRP A 141 -4.90 0.16 -19.80
N THR A 142 -5.73 -0.40 -18.94
CA THR A 142 -6.19 -1.78 -19.05
C THR A 142 -7.70 -1.78 -19.17
N ASP A 143 -8.20 -2.56 -20.12
CA ASP A 143 -9.63 -2.81 -20.21
C ASP A 143 -9.99 -3.80 -19.12
N TRP A 144 -10.67 -3.30 -18.09
CA TRP A 144 -11.19 -4.11 -17.01
C TRP A 144 -12.70 -4.13 -17.15
N HIS A 145 -13.23 -5.24 -17.67
CA HIS A 145 -14.65 -5.52 -17.72
C HIS A 145 -15.52 -4.30 -18.12
N GLU A 146 -15.26 -3.75 -19.31
CA GLU A 146 -15.99 -2.62 -19.92
C GLU A 146 -15.71 -1.23 -19.32
N ALA A 147 -14.98 -1.13 -18.21
CA ALA A 147 -14.41 0.12 -17.74
C ALA A 147 -12.91 0.20 -18.05
N ARG A 148 -12.46 1.37 -18.52
CA ARG A 148 -11.01 1.61 -18.67
C ARG A 148 -10.44 1.86 -17.28
N TRP A 149 -9.52 1.02 -16.84
CA TRP A 149 -8.85 1.17 -15.56
C TRP A 149 -7.38 1.51 -15.78
N ARG A 150 -6.86 2.52 -15.09
CA ARG A 150 -5.47 2.92 -15.19
C ARG A 150 -4.62 2.08 -14.24
N MET A 151 -3.78 1.23 -14.82
CA MET A 151 -2.78 0.48 -14.08
C MET A 151 -1.58 1.38 -13.76
N HIS A 152 -1.35 1.69 -12.49
CA HIS A 152 -0.20 2.48 -12.02
C HIS A 152 0.94 1.57 -11.52
N SER A 153 2.19 1.95 -11.80
CA SER A 153 3.41 1.31 -11.27
C SER A 153 4.43 2.38 -10.91
N PHE A 154 4.77 2.46 -9.64
CA PHE A 154 5.80 3.36 -9.10
C PHE A 154 7.02 2.57 -8.65
N TYR A 155 8.21 3.09 -8.90
CA TYR A 155 9.49 2.47 -8.53
C TYR A 155 10.18 3.35 -7.49
N VAL A 156 9.82 3.13 -6.22
CA VAL A 156 10.21 3.98 -5.09
C VAL A 156 11.66 3.69 -4.68
N PRO A 157 12.56 4.68 -4.73
CA PRO A 157 13.94 4.49 -4.31
C PRO A 157 14.07 4.27 -2.80
N VAL A 158 14.87 3.28 -2.41
CA VAL A 158 15.13 2.94 -1.00
C VAL A 158 16.58 3.05 -0.54
N GLY A 159 17.51 3.33 -1.46
CA GLY A 159 18.95 3.35 -1.14
C GLY A 159 19.36 4.28 0.01
N ASN A 160 18.60 5.36 0.23
CA ASN A 160 18.89 6.38 1.26
C ASN A 160 17.90 6.38 2.44
N GLN A 161 17.08 5.34 2.60
CA GLN A 161 16.12 5.23 3.72
C GLN A 161 16.31 3.95 4.52
N VAL A 162 15.77 3.94 5.74
CA VAL A 162 15.74 2.76 6.59
C VAL A 162 14.66 1.81 6.06
N VAL A 163 15.06 0.59 5.71
CA VAL A 163 14.14 -0.50 5.36
C VAL A 163 14.21 -1.55 6.47
N THR A 164 13.07 -1.94 7.02
CA THR A 164 12.99 -3.01 8.02
C THR A 164 12.68 -4.32 7.31
N TRP A 165 13.52 -5.34 7.50
CA TRP A 165 13.39 -6.65 6.86
C TRP A 165 12.98 -7.72 7.87
N SER A 166 12.18 -8.70 7.44
CA SER A 166 11.80 -9.83 8.30
C SER A 166 12.95 -10.85 8.43
N SER A 167 13.03 -11.53 9.57
CA SER A 167 14.15 -12.43 9.88
C SER A 167 14.26 -13.67 8.97
N GLN A 168 13.19 -14.11 8.27
CA GLN A 168 13.26 -15.32 7.42
C GLN A 168 13.97 -15.10 6.08
N THR A 169 14.17 -13.86 5.64
CA THR A 169 14.89 -13.59 4.38
C THR A 169 16.40 -13.83 4.52
N TYR A 170 16.90 -14.03 5.75
CA TYR A 170 18.32 -14.25 6.08
C TYR A 170 18.77 -15.72 6.10
N LEU A 171 18.35 -16.53 5.12
CA LEU A 171 19.04 -17.80 4.80
C LEU A 171 20.23 -17.59 3.85
N VAL A 172 21.00 -16.54 4.06
CA VAL A 172 22.41 -16.47 3.65
C VAL A 172 23.20 -16.25 4.93
N LYS A 173 23.89 -17.31 5.39
CA LYS A 173 24.77 -17.28 6.58
C LYS A 173 25.74 -16.09 6.47
N PRO A 174 26.02 -15.41 7.59
CA PRO A 174 27.23 -15.78 8.32
C PRO A 174 26.97 -15.96 9.82
N GLU A 175 27.83 -16.77 10.41
CA GLU A 175 27.84 -17.07 11.83
C GLU A 175 28.16 -15.81 12.65
N LYS A 176 27.18 -15.35 13.46
CA LYS A 176 27.29 -14.89 14.87
C LYS A 176 26.31 -13.75 15.21
N GLU A 177 25.64 -13.96 16.35
CA GLU A 177 24.88 -13.04 17.22
C GLU A 177 23.54 -12.45 16.72
N PRO A 178 22.49 -12.40 17.58
CA PRO A 178 21.18 -11.87 17.25
C PRO A 178 21.16 -10.35 17.46
N ALA A 179 21.36 -9.59 16.39
CA ALA A 179 21.12 -8.15 16.40
C ALA A 179 20.12 -7.82 15.28
N GLU A 180 19.01 -7.19 15.66
CA GLU A 180 18.06 -6.61 14.72
C GLU A 180 18.77 -5.57 13.85
N HIS A 181 19.06 -5.94 12.61
CA HIS A 181 19.87 -5.15 11.71
C HIS A 181 18.99 -4.13 10.96
N LYS A 182 19.01 -2.87 11.41
CA LYS A 182 18.70 -1.71 10.55
C LYS A 182 19.81 -1.58 9.51
N LEU A 183 19.66 -2.24 8.38
CA LEU A 183 20.63 -2.19 7.27
C LEU A 183 20.22 -1.09 6.29
N THR A 184 21.10 -0.12 6.08
CA THR A 184 21.12 0.70 4.86
C THR A 184 21.21 -0.26 3.67
N ALA A 185 20.21 -0.29 2.78
CA ALA A 185 20.07 -1.14 1.59
C ALA A 185 21.31 -2.04 1.27
N GLN A 186 21.49 -3.13 2.01
CA GLN A 186 22.53 -4.13 1.71
C GLN A 186 21.83 -5.31 1.04
N GLY A 187 22.12 -5.48 -0.26
CA GLY A 187 21.54 -6.55 -1.10
C GLY A 187 21.30 -6.19 -2.58
N GLY A 188 21.67 -4.99 -3.04
CA GLY A 188 21.47 -4.57 -4.44
C GLY A 188 20.03 -4.24 -4.82
N ILE A 189 19.13 -4.09 -3.83
CA ILE A 189 17.76 -3.60 -4.04
C ILE A 189 17.77 -2.09 -3.85
N ASP A 190 17.74 -1.36 -4.95
CA ASP A 190 17.72 0.10 -4.93
C ASP A 190 16.30 0.68 -4.89
N ARG A 191 15.29 -0.11 -5.27
CA ARG A 191 13.89 0.34 -5.42
C ARG A 191 12.88 -0.75 -5.09
N PHE A 192 11.72 -0.35 -4.56
CA PHE A 192 10.52 -1.20 -4.50
C PHE A 192 9.50 -0.77 -5.55
N ARG A 193 8.83 -1.76 -6.15
CA ARG A 193 7.72 -1.51 -7.07
C ARG A 193 6.39 -1.48 -6.32
N VAL A 194 5.72 -0.35 -6.35
CA VAL A 194 4.36 -0.17 -5.85
C VAL A 194 3.42 -0.12 -7.04
N PHE A 195 2.57 -1.14 -7.20
CA PHE A 195 1.67 -1.28 -8.34
C PHE A 195 0.32 -1.83 -7.90
N GLY A 196 -0.55 -2.17 -8.84
CA GLY A 196 -1.81 -2.81 -8.51
C GLY A 196 -2.85 -1.81 -7.99
N MET A 197 -3.81 -2.38 -7.27
CA MET A 197 -4.79 -1.64 -6.48
C MET A 197 -4.12 -0.72 -5.45
N THR A 198 -3.00 -1.15 -4.85
CA THR A 198 -2.24 -0.30 -3.92
C THR A 198 -1.86 1.03 -4.55
N ALA A 199 -1.23 0.99 -5.73
CA ALA A 199 -0.81 2.21 -6.40
C ALA A 199 -2.01 3.12 -6.72
N ARG A 200 -3.15 2.51 -7.10
CA ARG A 200 -4.40 3.25 -7.31
C ARG A 200 -4.89 3.94 -6.03
N ILE A 201 -4.96 3.22 -4.92
CA ILE A 201 -5.36 3.76 -3.60
C ILE A 201 -4.43 4.91 -3.19
N LEU A 202 -3.12 4.77 -3.42
CA LEU A 202 -2.14 5.82 -3.09
C LEU A 202 -2.32 7.08 -3.92
N VAL A 203 -2.56 6.94 -5.24
CA VAL A 203 -2.87 8.08 -6.11
C VAL A 203 -4.15 8.78 -5.63
N ASP A 204 -5.22 8.03 -5.40
CA ASP A 204 -6.50 8.55 -4.93
C ASP A 204 -6.36 9.25 -3.56
N ALA A 205 -5.65 8.64 -2.62
CA ALA A 205 -5.37 9.27 -1.33
C ALA A 205 -4.55 10.57 -1.48
N ALA A 206 -3.54 10.58 -2.35
CA ALA A 206 -2.67 11.75 -2.55
C ALA A 206 -3.45 12.90 -3.21
N ARG A 207 -4.30 12.60 -4.19
CA ARG A 207 -5.19 13.58 -4.83
C ARG A 207 -6.07 14.27 -3.80
N LEU A 208 -6.66 13.48 -2.90
CA LEU A 208 -7.50 14.01 -1.83
C LEU A 208 -6.69 14.84 -0.82
N ALA A 209 -5.53 14.35 -0.40
CA ALA A 209 -4.73 14.98 0.65
C ALA A 209 -4.09 16.31 0.21
N PHE A 210 -3.64 16.39 -1.05
CA PHE A 210 -2.97 17.58 -1.58
C PHE A 210 -3.87 18.47 -2.44
N ALA A 211 -5.12 18.05 -2.69
CA ALA A 211 -6.05 18.73 -3.60
C ALA A 211 -5.42 19.03 -4.98
N GLU A 212 -4.61 18.09 -5.48
CA GLU A 212 -3.85 18.21 -6.73
C GLU A 212 -4.09 16.96 -7.60
N GLU A 213 -4.25 17.16 -8.91
CA GLU A 213 -4.35 16.07 -9.87
C GLU A 213 -2.95 15.56 -10.28
N PRO A 214 -2.78 14.25 -10.57
CA PRO A 214 -1.48 13.70 -10.94
C PRO A 214 -0.98 14.25 -12.28
N GLU A 215 0.33 14.30 -12.46
CA GLU A 215 1.01 14.68 -13.71
C GLU A 215 0.84 13.65 -14.85
N PHE A 216 0.06 12.60 -14.62
CA PHE A 216 -0.15 11.49 -15.52
C PHE A 216 -1.63 11.11 -15.62
N GLU A 217 -1.95 10.33 -16.65
CA GLU A 217 -3.27 9.77 -16.85
C GLU A 217 -3.72 8.93 -15.64
N HIS A 218 -4.97 9.09 -15.22
CA HIS A 218 -5.61 8.43 -14.09
C HIS A 218 -7.13 8.33 -14.33
N ASN A 219 -7.82 7.42 -13.65
CA ASN A 219 -9.29 7.48 -13.59
C ASN A 219 -9.73 8.67 -12.75
N SER A 220 -10.73 9.42 -13.23
CA SER A 220 -11.26 10.61 -12.57
C SER A 220 -11.92 10.33 -11.21
N ALA A 221 -12.72 9.26 -11.14
CA ALA A 221 -13.45 8.85 -9.94
C ALA A 221 -12.55 8.20 -8.89
N PHE A 222 -12.96 8.26 -7.62
CA PHE A 222 -12.31 7.58 -6.51
C PHE A 222 -12.92 6.20 -6.29
N GLY A 223 -12.09 5.16 -6.26
CA GLY A 223 -12.56 3.77 -6.09
C GLY A 223 -13.62 3.32 -7.10
N ASP A 224 -14.36 2.27 -6.75
CA ASP A 224 -15.25 1.51 -7.64
C ASP A 224 -16.65 1.29 -7.02
N GLU A 225 -17.09 2.12 -6.07
CA GLU A 225 -18.38 1.97 -5.36
C GLU A 225 -19.58 1.83 -6.29
N ASP A 226 -19.65 2.65 -7.34
CA ASP A 226 -20.74 2.59 -8.31
C ASP A 226 -20.76 1.23 -9.03
N MET A 227 -19.58 0.70 -9.37
CA MET A 227 -19.47 -0.62 -9.99
C MET A 227 -19.87 -1.73 -9.00
N ILE A 228 -19.37 -1.66 -7.77
CA ILE A 228 -19.69 -2.60 -6.69
C ILE A 228 -21.21 -2.60 -6.44
N GLY A 229 -21.83 -1.43 -6.35
CA GLY A 229 -23.27 -1.28 -6.16
C GLY A 229 -24.09 -1.89 -7.31
N ARG A 230 -23.67 -1.70 -8.56
CA ARG A 230 -24.33 -2.32 -9.73
C ARG A 230 -24.17 -3.83 -9.74
N LEU A 231 -22.97 -4.35 -9.38
CA LEU A 231 -22.73 -5.78 -9.25
C LEU A 231 -23.61 -6.42 -8.16
N LEU A 232 -23.74 -5.76 -7.00
CA LEU A 232 -24.65 -6.20 -5.94
C LEU A 232 -26.12 -6.26 -6.42
N LYS A 233 -26.57 -5.25 -7.18
CA LYS A 233 -27.94 -5.22 -7.73
C LYS A 233 -28.24 -6.35 -8.71
N VAL A 234 -27.26 -6.78 -9.52
CA VAL A 234 -27.41 -7.94 -10.41
C VAL A 234 -27.18 -9.28 -9.71
N GLY A 235 -27.05 -9.29 -8.38
CA GLY A 235 -26.88 -10.50 -7.56
C GLY A 235 -25.47 -11.07 -7.53
N ARG A 236 -24.46 -10.32 -7.99
CA ARG A 236 -23.03 -10.65 -7.82
C ARG A 236 -22.52 -10.19 -6.45
N LEU A 237 -21.32 -10.64 -6.07
CA LEU A 237 -20.67 -10.30 -4.79
C LEU A 237 -21.47 -10.72 -3.54
N SER A 238 -22.20 -11.84 -3.63
CA SER A 238 -23.00 -12.36 -2.50
C SER A 238 -22.13 -12.86 -1.34
N GLN A 239 -22.71 -12.99 -0.15
CA GLN A 239 -22.01 -13.45 1.06
C GLN A 239 -21.35 -14.83 0.91
N VAL A 240 -21.87 -15.70 0.04
CA VAL A 240 -21.37 -17.05 -0.18
C VAL A 240 -20.87 -17.18 -1.61
N ARG A 241 -19.54 -17.30 -1.77
CA ARG A 241 -18.98 -17.68 -3.07
C ARG A 241 -19.37 -19.11 -3.44
N ARG A 242 -19.98 -19.27 -4.60
CA ARG A 242 -20.22 -20.59 -5.20
C ARG A 242 -19.03 -20.95 -6.08
N LYS A 243 -18.61 -22.21 -6.02
CA LYS A 243 -17.50 -22.69 -6.85
C LYS A 243 -17.91 -22.62 -8.33
N GLY A 244 -17.12 -21.93 -9.15
CA GLY A 244 -17.41 -21.69 -10.58
C GLY A 244 -18.18 -20.40 -10.88
N ASP A 245 -18.50 -19.60 -9.86
CA ASP A 245 -19.19 -18.32 -10.00
C ASP A 245 -18.18 -17.20 -10.31
N GLU A 246 -17.60 -17.19 -11.51
CA GLU A 246 -16.62 -16.17 -11.92
C GLU A 246 -17.31 -14.92 -12.47
N LEU A 247 -16.69 -13.75 -12.27
CA LEU A 247 -17.18 -12.50 -12.87
C LEU A 247 -17.06 -12.60 -14.40
N THR A 248 -18.18 -12.78 -15.09
CA THR A 248 -18.16 -12.88 -16.55
C THR A 248 -18.35 -11.52 -17.22
N LYS A 249 -18.08 -11.44 -18.52
CA LYS A 249 -18.41 -10.25 -19.31
C LYS A 249 -19.92 -9.97 -19.28
N GLU A 250 -20.76 -11.01 -19.34
CA GLU A 250 -22.22 -10.87 -19.31
C GLU A 250 -22.72 -10.22 -18.00
N ASN A 251 -22.09 -10.53 -16.86
CA ASN A 251 -22.42 -9.88 -15.59
C ASN A 251 -22.13 -8.38 -15.63
N MET A 252 -21.10 -7.98 -16.35
CA MET A 252 -20.64 -6.59 -16.45
C MET A 252 -21.50 -5.80 -17.42
N VAL A 253 -21.88 -6.39 -18.57
CA VAL A 253 -22.92 -5.86 -19.46
C VAL A 253 -24.23 -5.67 -18.69
N ALA A 254 -24.62 -6.65 -17.86
CA ALA A 254 -25.85 -6.56 -17.07
C ALA A 254 -25.76 -5.44 -16.02
N ALA A 255 -24.62 -5.32 -15.34
CA ALA A 255 -24.37 -4.26 -14.38
C ALA A 255 -24.33 -2.88 -15.04
N ALA A 256 -23.75 -2.73 -16.23
CA ALA A 256 -23.65 -1.47 -16.97
C ALA A 256 -25.01 -0.92 -17.44
N LYS A 257 -26.05 -1.76 -17.51
CA LYS A 257 -27.43 -1.37 -17.84
C LYS A 257 -28.21 -0.78 -16.65
N LEU A 258 -27.64 -0.83 -15.45
CA LEU A 258 -28.18 -0.26 -14.21
C LEU A 258 -27.49 1.07 -13.87
#